data_AF-A0A960V069-F1
#
_entry.id   AF-A0A960V069-F1
#
_cell.length_a   1.000
_cell.length_b   1.000
_cell.length_c   1.000
_cell.angle_alpha   90.00
_cell.angle_beta   90.00
_cell.angle_gamma   90.00
#
_symmetry.space_group_name_H-M   'P 1'
#
loop_
_entity.id
_entity.type
_entity.pdbx_description
1 polymer ?
#
loop_
_entity_poly.entity_id
_entity_poly.type
_entity_poly.pdbx_seq_one_letter_code
_entity_poly.pdbx_strand_id
1 'polypeptide(L)'
;MQKKNTITFSLAAAAAFAGQLGPQALQSLQAEPSQNQTAVTESLAQKQIGAYSNSKYTYDDAEILAQLWGLAAPWDAKLKMGSMILNGQSASIERILESRQFRAYSDSQYSYEDAESLAQLWGLESPWDAKLKMGRLILNGKPEQIDNALE
;
A
#
# COMPACT_ATOMS: atom_id res chain seq x y z
N MET A 1 35.55 15.07 3.94
CA MET A 1 35.67 14.26 2.71
C MET A 1 34.38 14.39 1.90
N GLN A 2 34.37 15.24 0.88
CA GLN A 2 33.39 15.24 -0.20
C GLN A 2 34.14 15.60 -1.49
N LYS A 3 34.19 14.67 -2.46
CA LYS A 3 34.80 14.90 -3.76
C LYS A 3 33.69 15.32 -4.73
N LYS A 4 33.70 16.60 -5.12
CA LYS A 4 32.94 17.11 -6.26
C LYS A 4 33.81 16.92 -7.50
N ASN A 5 33.46 15.97 -8.36
CA ASN A 5 34.17 15.75 -9.62
C ASN A 5 33.63 16.69 -10.69
N THR A 6 34.36 17.78 -10.92
CA THR A 6 34.23 18.64 -12.10
C THR A 6 34.95 17.95 -13.26
N ILE A 7 34.23 17.60 -14.32
CA ILE A 7 34.86 17.09 -15.56
C ILE A 7 34.73 18.17 -16.63
N THR A 8 35.84 18.86 -16.85
CA THR A 8 36.11 19.75 -17.98
C THR A 8 36.28 18.88 -19.23
N PHE A 9 35.52 19.16 -20.29
CA PHE A 9 35.81 18.61 -21.62
C PHE A 9 36.25 19.73 -22.55
N SER A 10 37.50 19.63 -22.98
CA SER A 10 38.15 20.54 -23.91
C SER A 10 37.60 20.36 -25.33
N LEU A 11 37.45 21.49 -26.00
CA LEU A 11 37.01 21.67 -27.37
C LEU A 11 38.11 21.22 -28.35
N ALA A 12 37.79 20.32 -29.28
CA ALA A 12 38.59 20.08 -30.48
C ALA A 12 37.76 20.43 -31.72
N ALA A 13 38.30 21.35 -32.51
CA ALA A 13 37.72 21.88 -33.73
C ALA A 13 38.25 21.16 -34.98
N ALA A 14 37.61 21.48 -36.12
CA ALA A 14 37.97 21.22 -37.53
C ALA A 14 37.25 20.02 -38.17
N ALA A 15 36.72 20.08 -39.39
CA ALA A 15 36.70 21.13 -40.41
C ALA A 15 35.51 20.97 -41.37
N ALA A 16 35.24 22.07 -42.05
CA ALA A 16 34.26 22.34 -43.10
C ALA A 16 34.16 21.30 -44.24
N PHE A 17 32.93 21.08 -44.70
CA PHE A 17 32.65 20.91 -46.13
C PHE A 17 31.52 21.85 -46.53
N ALA A 18 31.83 22.79 -47.43
CA ALA A 18 30.91 23.76 -48.00
C ALA A 18 30.24 23.18 -49.25
N GLY A 19 28.94 23.37 -49.39
CA GLY A 19 28.22 22.97 -50.60
C GLY A 19 26.72 23.28 -50.55
N GLN A 20 26.38 24.54 -50.86
CA GLN A 20 25.21 24.98 -51.64
C GLN A 20 23.81 24.51 -51.20
N LEU A 21 22.94 25.43 -50.73
CA LEU A 21 21.48 25.54 -50.99
C LEU A 21 20.83 26.64 -50.09
N GLY A 22 20.39 27.77 -50.69
CA GLY A 22 19.26 28.66 -50.29
C GLY A 22 19.27 29.48 -48.97
N PRO A 23 18.92 30.79 -48.97
CA PRO A 23 18.82 31.62 -47.75
C PRO A 23 17.44 31.57 -47.06
N GLN A 24 16.89 30.37 -46.78
CA GLN A 24 15.55 30.23 -46.17
C GLN A 24 15.44 29.21 -45.01
N ALA A 25 16.55 28.65 -44.50
CA ALA A 25 16.47 27.57 -43.49
C ALA A 25 17.25 27.85 -42.20
N LEU A 26 17.15 29.06 -41.63
CA LEU A 26 17.75 29.37 -40.32
C LEU A 26 16.80 30.15 -39.42
N GLN A 27 15.69 29.53 -38.99
CA GLN A 27 14.98 29.84 -37.74
C GLN A 27 13.79 28.90 -37.55
N SER A 28 14.04 27.70 -37.02
CA SER A 28 13.14 26.92 -36.15
C SER A 28 13.61 25.46 -36.04
N LEU A 29 14.83 25.25 -35.56
CA LEU A 29 15.14 24.01 -34.84
C LEU A 29 15.02 24.32 -33.34
N GLN A 30 13.81 24.73 -32.94
CA GLN A 30 13.35 24.41 -31.60
C GLN A 30 13.17 22.89 -31.62
N ALA A 31 14.03 22.17 -30.91
CA ALA A 31 13.75 20.80 -30.56
C ALA A 31 12.41 20.81 -29.79
N GLU A 32 11.37 20.30 -30.44
CA GLU A 32 10.13 19.95 -29.77
C GLU A 32 10.50 19.02 -28.59
N PRO A 33 10.10 19.33 -27.35
CA PRO A 33 10.12 18.32 -26.31
C PRO A 33 9.12 17.26 -26.77
N SER A 34 9.63 16.12 -27.26
CA SER A 34 8.80 15.00 -27.69
C SER A 34 7.97 14.51 -26.51
N GLN A 35 6.77 15.07 -26.39
CA GLN A 35 5.67 14.67 -25.54
C GLN A 35 5.08 13.37 -26.12
N ASN A 36 5.82 12.27 -26.08
CA ASN A 36 5.23 10.95 -26.30
C ASN A 36 6.08 9.80 -25.75
N GLN A 37 6.08 9.64 -24.43
CA GLN A 37 6.35 8.37 -23.77
C GLN A 37 5.25 8.10 -22.72
N THR A 38 3.99 8.12 -23.13
CA THR A 38 2.84 7.67 -22.33
C THR A 38 2.69 6.14 -22.38
N ALA A 39 3.81 5.41 -22.26
CA ALA A 39 3.78 4.06 -21.70
C ALA A 39 4.14 4.23 -20.23
N VAL A 40 3.15 4.59 -19.42
CA VAL A 40 3.34 4.81 -17.98
C VAL A 40 3.76 3.48 -17.37
N THR A 41 5.07 3.29 -17.18
CA THR A 41 5.56 2.16 -16.41
C THR A 41 5.20 2.45 -14.96
N GLU A 42 4.12 1.83 -14.49
CA GLU A 42 3.65 1.98 -13.12
C GLU A 42 4.75 1.54 -12.13
N SER A 43 5.06 2.41 -11.16
CA SER A 43 6.05 2.08 -10.13
C SER A 43 5.59 0.87 -9.30
N LEU A 44 6.54 0.09 -8.78
CA LEU A 44 6.21 -1.07 -7.94
C LEU A 44 5.33 -0.66 -6.74
N ALA A 45 5.62 0.47 -6.12
CA ALA A 45 4.84 1.00 -5.00
C ALA A 45 3.38 1.26 -5.40
N GLN A 46 3.15 1.81 -6.60
CA GLN A 46 1.80 2.07 -7.10
C GLN A 46 1.04 0.77 -7.36
N LYS A 47 1.70 -0.25 -7.93
CA LYS A 47 1.11 -1.61 -8.07
C LYS A 47 0.73 -2.22 -6.72
N GLN A 48 1.61 -2.10 -5.73
CA GLN A 48 1.37 -2.63 -4.38
C GLN A 48 0.18 -1.92 -3.71
N ILE A 49 0.14 -0.59 -3.77
CA ILE A 49 -0.99 0.18 -3.24
C ILE A 49 -2.28 -0.13 -4.00
N GLY A 50 -2.22 -0.28 -5.33
CA GLY A 50 -3.35 -0.71 -6.15
C GLY A 50 -3.87 -2.09 -5.74
N ALA A 51 -2.98 -3.06 -5.54
CA ALA A 51 -3.34 -4.41 -5.07
C ALA A 51 -3.98 -4.39 -3.68
N TYR A 52 -3.45 -3.60 -2.74
CA TYR A 52 -4.07 -3.41 -1.43
C TYR A 52 -5.44 -2.70 -1.55
N SER A 53 -5.53 -1.62 -2.33
CA SER A 53 -6.75 -0.82 -2.43
C SER A 53 -7.90 -1.57 -3.09
N ASN A 54 -7.60 -2.49 -4.00
CA ASN A 54 -8.56 -3.37 -4.65
C ASN A 54 -8.85 -4.66 -3.85
N SER A 55 -8.27 -4.80 -2.65
CA SER A 55 -8.49 -5.94 -1.77
C SER A 55 -9.65 -5.70 -0.79
N LYS A 56 -10.00 -6.73 -0.02
CA LYS A 56 -10.99 -6.63 1.06
C LYS A 56 -10.44 -5.99 2.35
N TYR A 57 -9.13 -5.72 2.42
CA TYR A 57 -8.51 -5.25 3.65
C TYR A 57 -8.71 -3.75 3.87
N THR A 58 -8.95 -3.40 5.12
CA THR A 58 -9.23 -2.04 5.55
C THR A 58 -7.99 -1.36 6.12
N TYR A 59 -8.07 -0.04 6.32
CA TYR A 59 -7.02 0.71 7.01
C TYR A 59 -6.76 0.15 8.41
N ASP A 60 -7.81 -0.19 9.14
CA ASP A 60 -7.75 -0.82 10.46
C ASP A 60 -6.95 -2.15 10.40
N ASP A 61 -7.14 -2.98 9.37
CA ASP A 61 -6.35 -4.20 9.21
C ASP A 61 -4.86 -3.89 8.94
N ALA A 62 -4.57 -2.84 8.15
CA ALA A 62 -3.19 -2.40 7.91
C ALA A 62 -2.53 -1.84 9.19
N GLU A 63 -3.28 -1.16 10.05
CA GLU A 63 -2.79 -0.68 11.34
C GLU A 63 -2.45 -1.82 12.29
N ILE A 64 -3.34 -2.81 12.41
CA ILE A 64 -3.08 -4.05 13.18
C ILE A 64 -1.80 -4.73 12.69
N LEU A 65 -1.65 -4.87 11.36
CA LEU A 65 -0.49 -5.52 10.77
C LEU A 65 0.79 -4.69 10.85
N ALA A 66 0.70 -3.35 10.84
CA ALA A 66 1.85 -2.48 11.06
C ALA A 66 2.42 -2.69 12.45
N GLN A 67 1.58 -2.71 13.48
CA GLN A 67 1.99 -2.99 14.85
C GLN A 67 2.60 -4.39 14.97
N LEU A 68 1.96 -5.41 14.37
CA LEU A 68 2.44 -6.78 14.43
C LEU A 68 3.81 -6.97 13.74
N TRP A 69 4.04 -6.31 12.61
CA TRP A 69 5.28 -6.43 11.85
C TRP A 69 6.38 -5.45 12.30
N GLY A 70 6.12 -4.61 13.31
CA GLY A 70 7.06 -3.60 13.79
C GLY A 70 7.35 -2.51 12.75
N LEU A 71 6.34 -2.14 11.95
CA LEU A 71 6.45 -1.09 10.94
C LEU A 71 6.12 0.28 11.55
N ALA A 72 6.80 1.32 11.07
CA ALA A 72 6.67 2.67 11.61
C ALA A 72 5.31 3.31 11.31
N ALA A 73 4.73 3.00 10.13
CA ALA A 73 3.45 3.56 9.72
C ALA A 73 2.52 2.49 9.10
N PRO A 74 1.19 2.66 9.23
CA PRO A 74 0.21 1.85 8.50
C PRO A 74 0.42 1.87 6.98
N TRP A 75 0.99 2.95 6.44
CA TRP A 75 1.36 3.02 5.03
C TRP A 75 2.35 1.92 4.60
N ASP A 76 3.35 1.63 5.43
CA ASP A 76 4.34 0.59 5.14
C ASP A 76 3.68 -0.80 5.15
N ALA A 77 2.70 -1.00 6.05
CA ALA A 77 1.92 -2.23 6.08
C ALA A 77 1.09 -2.40 4.81
N LYS A 78 0.47 -1.33 4.28
CA LYS A 78 -0.26 -1.38 3.00
C LYS A 78 0.64 -1.81 1.85
N LEU A 79 1.86 -1.27 1.77
CA LEU A 79 2.84 -1.67 0.74
C LEU A 79 3.23 -3.14 0.88
N LYS A 80 3.50 -3.60 2.11
CA LYS A 80 3.84 -5.00 2.39
C LYS A 80 2.68 -5.95 2.07
N MET A 81 1.46 -5.60 2.47
CA MET A 81 0.24 -6.34 2.13
C MET A 81 0.04 -6.38 0.61
N GLY A 82 0.17 -5.24 -0.07
CA GLY A 82 0.11 -5.15 -1.53
C GLY A 82 1.11 -6.08 -2.21
N SER A 83 2.36 -6.12 -1.71
CA SER A 83 3.37 -7.05 -2.18
C SER A 83 2.95 -8.50 -1.97
N MET A 84 2.46 -8.85 -0.78
CA MET A 84 1.98 -10.21 -0.48
C MET A 84 0.80 -10.61 -1.37
N ILE A 85 -0.14 -9.70 -1.63
CA ILE A 85 -1.30 -9.93 -2.52
C ILE A 85 -0.83 -10.20 -3.95
N LEU A 86 0.09 -9.38 -4.48
CA LEU A 86 0.66 -9.59 -5.82
C LEU A 86 1.40 -10.92 -5.96
N ASN A 87 1.95 -11.44 -4.85
CA ASN A 87 2.60 -12.75 -4.80
C ASN A 87 1.64 -13.90 -4.48
N GLY A 88 0.32 -13.68 -4.46
CA GLY A 88 -0.69 -14.71 -4.19
C GLY A 88 -0.74 -15.16 -2.72
N GLN A 89 -0.21 -14.37 -1.79
CA GLN A 89 -0.13 -14.71 -0.36
C GLN A 89 -1.27 -14.11 0.48
N SER A 90 -2.42 -13.79 -0.15
CA SER A 90 -3.59 -13.23 0.53
C SER A 90 -4.05 -14.10 1.70
N ALA A 91 -4.12 -15.43 1.53
CA ALA A 91 -4.49 -16.37 2.60
C ALA A 91 -3.52 -16.34 3.80
N SER A 92 -2.27 -15.90 3.61
CA SER A 92 -1.34 -15.71 4.73
C SER A 92 -1.68 -14.47 5.54
N ILE A 93 -2.11 -13.39 4.87
CA ILE A 93 -2.60 -12.18 5.54
C ILE A 93 -3.86 -12.50 6.37
N GLU A 94 -4.81 -13.24 5.79
CA GLU A 94 -6.04 -13.67 6.47
C GLU A 94 -5.72 -14.45 7.75
N ARG A 95 -4.90 -15.49 7.65
CA ARG A 95 -4.51 -16.31 8.81
C ARG A 95 -3.85 -15.50 9.91
N ILE A 96 -3.01 -14.53 9.56
CA ILE A 96 -2.34 -13.66 10.52
C ILE A 96 -3.35 -12.76 11.24
N LEU A 97 -4.27 -12.14 10.47
CA LEU A 97 -5.31 -11.29 11.03
C LEU A 97 -6.26 -12.08 11.93
N GLU A 98 -6.78 -13.22 11.46
CA GLU A 98 -7.67 -14.08 12.23
C GLU A 98 -7.03 -14.53 13.54
N SER A 99 -5.78 -15.00 13.49
CA SER A 99 -5.05 -15.40 14.69
C SER A 99 -4.90 -14.25 15.68
N ARG A 100 -4.60 -13.04 15.19
CA ARG A 100 -4.43 -11.87 16.05
C ARG A 100 -5.75 -11.40 16.66
N GLN A 101 -6.82 -11.37 15.87
CA GLN A 101 -8.17 -11.00 16.29
C GLN A 101 -8.72 -12.00 17.30
N PHE A 102 -8.63 -13.30 17.01
CA PHE A 102 -9.07 -14.33 17.94
C PHE A 102 -8.32 -14.27 19.27
N ARG A 103 -7.00 -14.03 19.25
CA ARG A 103 -6.23 -13.84 20.47
C ARG A 103 -6.70 -12.63 21.28
N ALA A 104 -6.95 -11.50 20.62
CA ALA A 104 -7.46 -10.31 21.28
C ALA A 104 -8.83 -10.54 21.93
N TYR A 105 -9.74 -11.26 21.27
CA TYR A 105 -11.00 -11.70 21.87
C TYR A 105 -10.76 -12.66 23.05
N SER A 106 -9.90 -13.67 22.87
CA SER A 106 -9.63 -14.68 23.90
C SER A 106 -8.96 -14.11 25.16
N ASP A 107 -8.20 -13.02 25.01
CA ASP A 107 -7.54 -12.29 26.10
C ASP A 107 -8.49 -11.22 26.72
N SER A 108 -9.72 -11.07 26.21
CA SER A 108 -10.69 -10.07 26.66
C SER A 108 -11.62 -10.59 27.76
N GLN A 109 -12.52 -9.72 28.24
CA GLN A 109 -13.54 -10.06 29.24
C GLN A 109 -14.81 -10.67 28.66
N TYR A 110 -15.00 -10.63 27.33
CA TYR A 110 -16.24 -11.06 26.69
C TYR A 110 -16.35 -12.57 26.61
N SER A 111 -17.54 -13.09 26.87
CA SER A 111 -17.79 -14.52 26.89
C SER A 111 -18.11 -15.07 25.50
N TYR A 112 -18.33 -16.39 25.43
CA TYR A 112 -18.82 -17.03 24.22
C TYR A 112 -20.26 -16.61 23.91
N GLU A 113 -21.09 -16.52 24.95
CA GLU A 113 -22.50 -16.10 24.88
C GLU A 113 -22.64 -14.65 24.37
N ASP A 114 -21.72 -13.77 24.75
CA ASP A 114 -21.63 -12.42 24.18
C ASP A 114 -21.40 -12.47 22.66
N ALA A 115 -20.45 -13.31 22.22
CA ALA A 115 -20.17 -13.50 20.79
C ALA A 115 -21.36 -14.12 20.04
N GLU A 116 -22.11 -15.05 20.64
CA GLU A 116 -23.35 -15.58 20.04
C GLU A 116 -24.42 -14.49 19.88
N SER A 117 -24.61 -13.67 20.93
CA SER A 117 -25.59 -12.58 20.92
C SER A 117 -25.24 -11.53 19.85
N LEU A 118 -23.95 -11.17 19.77
CA LEU A 118 -23.45 -10.23 18.78
C LEU A 118 -23.44 -10.78 17.36
N ALA A 119 -23.27 -12.10 17.17
CA ALA A 119 -23.41 -12.72 15.86
C ALA A 119 -24.84 -12.53 15.32
N GLN A 120 -25.85 -12.73 16.17
CA GLN A 120 -27.24 -12.51 15.81
C GLN A 120 -27.53 -11.03 15.55
N LEU A 121 -27.07 -10.14 16.45
CA LEU A 121 -27.31 -8.71 16.33
C LEU A 121 -26.67 -8.10 15.07
N TRP A 122 -25.44 -8.48 14.76
CA TRP A 122 -24.71 -7.96 13.61
C TRP A 122 -25.01 -8.71 12.30
N GLY A 123 -25.86 -9.74 12.33
CA GLY A 123 -26.21 -10.55 11.16
C GLY A 123 -25.01 -11.33 10.59
N LEU A 124 -24.15 -11.85 11.46
CA LEU A 124 -23.00 -12.68 11.08
C LEU A 124 -23.40 -14.15 10.98
N GLU A 125 -22.68 -14.90 10.13
CA GLU A 125 -22.99 -16.31 9.88
C GLU A 125 -22.74 -17.20 11.09
N SER A 126 -21.78 -16.85 11.94
CA SER A 126 -21.41 -17.65 13.09
C SER A 126 -20.92 -16.84 14.29
N PRO A 127 -20.97 -17.41 15.51
CA PRO A 127 -20.29 -16.85 16.68
C PRO A 127 -18.78 -16.68 16.46
N TRP A 128 -18.18 -17.48 15.59
CA TRP A 128 -16.77 -17.33 15.23
C TRP A 128 -16.49 -16.00 14.54
N ASP A 129 -17.33 -15.60 13.59
CA ASP A 129 -17.19 -14.31 12.89
C ASP A 129 -17.36 -13.13 13.87
N ALA A 130 -18.26 -13.27 14.84
CA ALA A 130 -18.42 -12.28 15.90
C ALA A 130 -17.14 -12.16 16.74
N LYS A 131 -16.51 -13.27 17.14
CA LYS A 131 -15.22 -13.24 17.87
C LYS A 131 -14.14 -12.51 17.09
N LEU A 132 -14.04 -12.75 15.77
CA LEU A 132 -13.06 -12.06 14.93
C LEU A 132 -13.35 -10.56 14.83
N LYS A 133 -14.62 -10.18 14.68
CA LYS A 133 -15.03 -8.77 14.67
C LYS A 133 -14.78 -8.07 16.01
N MET A 134 -15.12 -8.72 17.13
CA MET A 134 -14.82 -8.25 18.48
C MET A 134 -13.31 -8.07 18.66
N GLY A 135 -12.52 -9.08 18.30
CA GLY A 135 -11.07 -9.02 18.32
C GLY A 135 -10.51 -7.85 17.53
N ARG A 136 -11.06 -7.58 16.33
CA ARG A 136 -10.71 -6.40 15.53
C ARG A 136 -11.05 -5.10 16.27
N LEU A 137 -12.24 -4.97 16.84
CA LEU A 137 -12.65 -3.78 17.59
C LEU A 137 -11.72 -3.52 18.79
N ILE A 138 -11.37 -4.57 19.54
CA ILE A 138 -10.44 -4.49 20.68
C ILE A 138 -9.06 -4.02 20.23
N LEU A 139 -8.50 -4.61 19.16
CA LEU A 139 -7.18 -4.24 18.64
C LEU A 139 -7.13 -2.80 18.13
N ASN A 140 -8.24 -2.28 17.63
CA ASN A 140 -8.37 -0.90 17.17
C ASN A 140 -8.72 0.08 18.30
N GLY A 141 -8.74 -0.37 19.56
CA GLY A 141 -9.06 0.47 20.71
C GLY A 141 -10.50 0.97 20.72
N LYS A 142 -11.43 0.18 20.18
CA LYS A 142 -12.88 0.48 20.11
C LYS A 142 -13.75 -0.54 20.88
N PRO A 143 -13.36 -1.03 22.08
CA PRO A 143 -14.15 -2.03 22.81
C PRO A 143 -15.55 -1.52 23.20
N GLU A 144 -15.74 -0.21 23.34
CA GLU A 144 -17.03 0.40 23.67
C GLU A 144 -18.12 0.11 22.64
N GLN A 145 -17.76 -0.19 21.39
CA GLN A 145 -18.72 -0.61 20.37
C GLN A 145 -19.27 -2.02 20.61
N ILE A 146 -18.53 -2.84 21.35
CA ILE A 146 -18.97 -4.16 21.79
C ILE A 146 -19.92 -3.97 22.99
N ASP A 147 -19.52 -3.15 23.96
CA ASP A 147 -20.33 -2.88 25.16
C ASP A 147 -21.70 -2.30 24.78
N ASN A 148 -21.73 -1.25 23.96
CA ASN A 148 -22.98 -0.63 23.47
C ASN A 148 -23.88 -1.58 22.68
N ALA A 149 -23.31 -2.65 22.11
CA ALA A 149 -24.06 -3.63 21.34
C ALA A 149 -24.61 -4.77 22.23
N LEU A 150 -24.14 -4.91 23.46
CA LEU A 150 -24.61 -5.89 24.44
C LEU A 150 -25.61 -5.31 25.46
N GLU A 151 -25.75 -3.98 25.52
CA GLU A 151 -26.77 -3.27 26.32
C GLU A 151 -28.19 -3.45 25.78
#